data_AF-A0A672U411-F1
#
_entry.id   AF-A0A672U411-F1
#
_cell.length_a   1.000
_cell.length_b   1.000
_cell.length_c   1.000
_cell.angle_alpha   90.00
_cell.angle_beta   90.00
_cell.angle_gamma   90.00
#
_symmetry.space_group_name_H-M   'P 1'
#
loop_
_entity.id
_entity.type
_entity.pdbx_description
1 polymer ?
#
loop_
_entity_poly.entity_id
_entity_poly.type
_entity_poly.pdbx_seq_one_letter_code
_entity_poly.pdbx_strand_id
1 'polypeptide(L)'
;MLFSSNLDDEVFLANEAQRQEYILNQDGVIYWGTENAVLAQPWDFSQFEEDIVDICFTLLDVGERHRDKDHTQRKNPVYIGRTVAAMLNCDEFRGILTECGTGQYFNGTPPSKWLGSGPILRQWVASQCKPVRYGQCWVFAAVMCSVLRCLGIPTRVVTGFTWAHNTNSSLSVDEYYDEDGTLLTQDKSARVWTFHVWNECWMARADLLPEYSGWQALDATCQEKRKGPSFCGPAPVQAIKEGDTEVDYDVCYFFAAINAKCQVWIQKTDDTLRPALGSTKYTGNNISTKSVGSERCEDITHNYKYPEGSLQEKVALDKAYTKIKELEATSSSSKTQFSSIPTTLEEPVNLFIHLQSKNSLLRGQDIPLSIEVFNHSGGEKSTHLVVGAQSLHYKGVPVTQLWKEEFHLILRSNEANNLQVFVPYSRYREELGEDHLLRLTATLKDEDSFYIYFAQEEISICDPPLTIEFPENMVQYQPSTAKISLLNPLTEPLEKCVIVVAGRGLIYRQRKYKLGSVQPKSTQQLQIPFTPTQAGPRRLTAHLTCLQFQNLKSYKTIDIATA
;
A
#
# COMPACT_ATOMS: atom_id res chain seq x y z
N MET A 1 -6.85 -29.92 -5.89
CA MET A 1 -7.85 -28.90 -6.30
C MET A 1 -7.37 -28.28 -7.60
N LEU A 2 -8.08 -28.51 -8.71
CA LEU A 2 -7.88 -27.80 -9.98
C LEU A 2 -9.28 -27.42 -10.48
N PHE A 3 -9.91 -26.44 -9.80
CA PHE A 3 -11.31 -26.06 -10.05
C PHE A 3 -11.44 -25.00 -11.18
N SER A 4 -10.44 -24.14 -11.35
CA SER A 4 -10.48 -23.03 -12.33
C SER A 4 -10.33 -23.39 -13.82
N SER A 5 -10.23 -24.69 -14.17
CA SER A 5 -10.06 -25.16 -15.55
C SER A 5 -11.34 -25.72 -16.17
N ASN A 6 -12.42 -25.87 -15.38
CA ASN A 6 -13.71 -26.33 -15.88
C ASN A 6 -14.56 -25.14 -16.34
N LEU A 7 -15.08 -25.17 -17.56
CA LEU A 7 -15.87 -24.08 -18.16
C LEU A 7 -17.15 -23.75 -17.40
N ASP A 8 -17.72 -24.73 -16.70
CA ASP A 8 -18.96 -24.56 -15.93
C ASP A 8 -18.72 -24.07 -14.50
N ASP A 9 -17.45 -23.87 -14.09
CA ASP A 9 -17.10 -23.41 -12.76
C ASP A 9 -17.17 -21.88 -12.68
N GLU A 10 -17.77 -21.35 -11.61
CA GLU A 10 -17.86 -19.91 -11.37
C GLU A 10 -16.48 -19.24 -11.21
N VAL A 11 -15.42 -20.00 -10.89
CA VAL A 11 -14.04 -19.48 -10.83
C VAL A 11 -13.20 -19.82 -12.06
N PHE A 12 -13.83 -20.21 -13.17
CA PHE A 12 -13.15 -20.51 -14.42
C PHE A 12 -12.36 -19.32 -14.95
N LEU A 13 -11.05 -19.49 -15.12
CA LEU A 13 -10.17 -18.48 -15.68
C LEU A 13 -9.52 -19.02 -16.95
N ALA A 14 -9.98 -18.56 -18.12
CA ALA A 14 -9.65 -19.19 -19.41
C ALA A 14 -8.15 -19.19 -19.76
N ASN A 15 -7.42 -18.15 -19.38
CA ASN A 15 -6.02 -17.98 -19.76
C ASN A 15 -5.08 -18.83 -18.88
N GLU A 16 -4.31 -19.72 -19.49
CA GLU A 16 -3.39 -20.61 -18.78
C GLU A 16 -2.28 -19.85 -18.02
N ALA A 17 -1.66 -18.83 -18.62
CA ALA A 17 -0.62 -18.05 -17.94
C ALA A 17 -1.18 -17.34 -16.70
N GLN A 18 -2.42 -16.83 -16.77
CA GLN A 18 -3.10 -16.26 -15.61
C GLN A 18 -3.43 -17.31 -14.55
N ARG A 19 -3.83 -18.54 -14.91
CA ARG A 19 -3.99 -19.64 -13.94
C ARG A 19 -2.67 -20.01 -13.27
N GLN A 20 -1.58 -20.04 -14.04
CA GLN A 20 -0.25 -20.27 -13.49
C GLN A 20 0.12 -19.19 -12.47
N GLU A 21 -0.12 -17.90 -12.76
CA GLU A 21 0.20 -16.81 -11.83
C GLU A 21 -0.75 -16.73 -10.61
N TYR A 22 -2.06 -16.82 -10.83
CA TYR A 22 -3.06 -16.45 -9.84
C TYR A 22 -3.57 -17.62 -9.00
N ILE A 23 -3.08 -18.84 -9.25
CA ILE A 23 -3.39 -20.04 -8.46
C ILE A 23 -2.11 -20.79 -8.10
N LEU A 24 -1.32 -21.15 -9.11
CA LEU A 24 -0.21 -22.09 -8.94
C LEU A 24 1.09 -21.42 -8.47
N ASN A 25 1.29 -20.15 -8.79
CA ASN A 25 2.49 -19.43 -8.36
C ASN A 25 2.41 -19.17 -6.85
N GLN A 26 3.41 -19.65 -6.13
CA GLN A 26 3.56 -19.45 -4.69
C GLN A 26 4.50 -18.28 -4.36
N ASP A 27 5.15 -17.73 -5.38
CA ASP A 27 6.10 -16.62 -5.28
C ASP A 27 5.40 -15.29 -5.58
N GLY A 28 5.03 -14.55 -4.51
CA GLY A 28 4.36 -13.26 -4.60
C GLY A 28 5.30 -12.06 -4.46
N VAL A 29 4.83 -10.91 -4.93
CA VAL A 29 5.44 -9.58 -4.69
C VAL A 29 4.34 -8.65 -4.22
N ILE A 30 4.61 -7.92 -3.14
CA ILE A 30 3.75 -6.91 -2.56
C ILE A 30 4.39 -5.55 -2.84
N TYR A 31 3.59 -4.60 -3.29
CA TYR A 31 4.05 -3.24 -3.55
C TYR A 31 3.65 -2.30 -2.42
N TRP A 32 4.50 -1.32 -2.13
CA TRP A 32 4.38 -0.31 -1.07
C TRP A 32 5.28 0.90 -1.39
N GLY A 33 5.40 1.86 -0.47
CA GLY A 33 6.09 3.13 -0.73
C GLY A 33 5.09 4.20 -1.17
N THR A 34 5.45 5.03 -2.16
CA THR A 34 4.59 6.09 -2.70
C THR A 34 4.25 5.84 -4.16
N GLU A 35 3.24 6.54 -4.69
CA GLU A 35 2.82 6.44 -6.11
C GLU A 35 3.97 6.71 -7.10
N ASN A 36 4.93 7.55 -6.70
CA ASN A 36 6.07 7.97 -7.50
C ASN A 36 7.34 7.12 -7.27
N ALA A 37 7.35 6.28 -6.23
CA ALA A 37 8.46 5.41 -5.87
C ALA A 37 7.94 4.09 -5.30
N VAL A 38 7.44 3.25 -6.20
CA VAL A 38 6.94 1.92 -5.87
C VAL A 38 8.08 1.01 -5.46
N LEU A 39 8.04 0.57 -4.21
CA LEU A 39 8.94 -0.43 -3.64
C LEU A 39 8.29 -1.81 -3.73
N ALA A 40 9.12 -2.85 -3.79
CA ALA A 40 8.68 -4.23 -3.94
C ALA A 40 9.21 -5.10 -2.81
N GLN A 41 8.32 -5.90 -2.21
CA GLN A 41 8.65 -6.84 -1.15
C GLN A 41 8.27 -8.26 -1.56
N PRO A 42 9.21 -9.24 -1.56
CA PRO A 42 8.87 -10.61 -1.84
C PRO A 42 8.00 -11.19 -0.72
N TRP A 43 7.04 -12.02 -1.12
CA TRP A 43 6.19 -12.78 -0.21
C TRP A 43 6.12 -14.25 -0.65
N ASP A 44 6.15 -15.15 0.32
CA ASP A 44 5.88 -16.58 0.09
C ASP A 44 4.45 -16.92 0.48
N PHE A 45 3.60 -17.25 -0.50
CA PHE A 45 2.20 -17.63 -0.24
C PHE A 45 2.08 -19.04 0.34
N SER A 46 3.03 -19.93 0.07
CA SER A 46 3.12 -21.28 0.66
C SER A 46 1.87 -22.15 0.51
N GLN A 47 0.93 -21.87 -0.41
CA GLN A 47 -0.39 -22.53 -0.47
C GLN A 47 -0.38 -24.05 -0.75
N PHE A 48 0.74 -24.63 -1.19
CA PHE A 48 0.89 -26.07 -1.43
C PHE A 48 1.81 -26.77 -0.41
N GLU A 49 2.16 -26.10 0.68
CA GLU A 49 2.84 -26.80 1.79
C GLU A 49 1.86 -27.77 2.48
N GLU A 50 2.39 -28.90 2.97
CA GLU A 50 1.64 -30.12 3.34
C GLU A 50 0.42 -29.88 4.24
N ASP A 51 0.53 -28.97 5.20
CA ASP A 51 -0.48 -28.67 6.21
C ASP A 51 -1.44 -27.52 5.86
N ILE A 52 -1.14 -26.76 4.81
CA ILE A 52 -1.87 -25.51 4.53
C ILE A 52 -3.30 -25.76 4.07
N VAL A 53 -3.57 -26.84 3.33
CA VAL A 53 -4.93 -27.16 2.88
C VAL A 53 -5.86 -27.50 4.05
N ASP A 54 -5.36 -28.25 5.03
CA ASP A 54 -6.12 -28.62 6.24
C ASP A 54 -6.36 -27.40 7.12
N ILE A 55 -5.38 -26.49 7.20
CA ILE A 55 -5.54 -25.21 7.90
C ILE A 55 -6.61 -24.35 7.21
N CYS A 56 -6.66 -24.31 5.87
CA CYS A 56 -7.69 -23.58 5.13
C CYS A 56 -9.10 -24.15 5.37
N PHE A 57 -9.25 -25.47 5.47
CA PHE A 57 -10.53 -26.07 5.85
C PHE A 57 -10.90 -25.78 7.31
N THR A 58 -9.93 -25.83 8.22
CA THR A 58 -10.13 -25.44 9.63
C THR A 58 -10.58 -23.98 9.74
N LEU A 59 -10.03 -23.08 8.93
CA LEU A 59 -10.44 -21.69 8.84
C LEU A 59 -11.92 -21.56 8.46
N LEU A 60 -12.38 -22.27 7.42
CA LEU A 60 -13.79 -22.27 7.02
C LEU A 60 -14.69 -22.83 8.14
N ASP A 61 -14.30 -23.94 8.77
CA ASP A 61 -15.04 -24.54 9.89
C ASP A 61 -15.17 -23.58 11.07
N VAL A 62 -14.15 -22.77 11.38
CA VAL A 62 -14.19 -21.78 12.46
C VAL A 62 -15.03 -20.56 12.07
N GLY A 63 -14.92 -20.08 10.84
CA GLY A 63 -15.70 -18.94 10.34
C GLY A 63 -17.20 -19.23 10.31
N GLU A 64 -17.57 -20.45 9.90
CA GLU A 64 -18.97 -20.89 9.83
C GLU A 64 -19.61 -21.14 11.20
N ARG A 65 -18.82 -21.35 12.28
CA ARG A 65 -19.39 -21.45 13.64
C ARG A 65 -20.09 -20.18 14.11
N HIS A 66 -19.73 -19.04 13.51
CA HIS A 66 -20.23 -17.72 13.84
C HIS A 66 -21.25 -17.20 12.80
N ARG A 67 -21.62 -18.02 11.80
CA ARG A 67 -22.67 -17.77 10.80
C ARG A 67 -23.67 -18.95 10.79
N ASP A 68 -24.73 -18.86 9.99
CA ASP A 68 -25.61 -20.01 9.75
C ASP A 68 -24.80 -21.20 9.20
N LYS A 69 -24.97 -22.37 9.83
CA LYS A 69 -24.21 -23.61 9.57
C LYS A 69 -24.66 -24.32 8.28
N ASP A 70 -24.78 -23.58 7.19
CA ASP A 70 -25.09 -24.15 5.88
C ASP A 70 -23.80 -24.44 5.09
N HIS A 71 -23.23 -25.62 5.31
CA HIS A 71 -22.05 -26.08 4.57
C HIS A 71 -22.30 -26.17 3.05
N THR A 72 -23.54 -26.14 2.58
CA THR A 72 -23.83 -26.16 1.14
C THR A 72 -23.43 -24.85 0.45
N GLN A 73 -23.22 -23.77 1.20
CA GLN A 73 -22.74 -22.49 0.69
C GLN A 73 -21.25 -22.52 0.28
N ARG A 74 -20.49 -23.55 0.67
CA ARG A 74 -19.08 -23.69 0.27
C ARG A 74 -18.88 -23.86 -1.24
N LYS A 75 -19.94 -24.14 -2.00
CA LYS A 75 -19.92 -24.14 -3.47
C LYS A 75 -19.88 -22.74 -4.09
N ASN A 76 -20.18 -21.70 -3.32
CA ASN A 76 -20.30 -20.33 -3.80
C ASN A 76 -19.00 -19.55 -3.50
N PRO A 77 -18.25 -19.08 -4.52
CA PRO A 77 -17.00 -18.34 -4.33
C PRO A 77 -17.21 -16.98 -3.64
N VAL A 78 -18.36 -16.31 -3.83
CA VAL A 78 -18.72 -15.08 -3.11
C VAL A 78 -18.83 -15.36 -1.61
N TYR A 79 -19.48 -16.47 -1.24
CA TYR A 79 -19.59 -16.89 0.16
C TYR A 79 -18.23 -17.21 0.78
N ILE A 80 -17.40 -17.98 0.07
CA ILE A 80 -16.04 -18.33 0.52
C ILE A 80 -15.20 -17.07 0.70
N GLY A 81 -15.16 -16.16 -0.29
CA GLY A 81 -14.42 -14.90 -0.21
C GLY A 81 -14.82 -14.07 1.01
N ARG A 82 -16.12 -13.89 1.23
CA ARG A 82 -16.65 -13.16 2.40
C ARG A 82 -16.38 -13.85 3.74
N THR A 83 -16.26 -15.18 3.75
CA THR A 83 -15.94 -15.95 4.97
C THR A 83 -14.46 -15.84 5.31
N VAL A 84 -13.58 -15.96 4.30
CA VAL A 84 -12.14 -15.77 4.46
C VAL A 84 -11.80 -14.34 4.90
N ALA A 85 -12.41 -13.32 4.26
CA ALA A 85 -12.19 -11.93 4.64
C ALA A 85 -12.60 -11.64 6.10
N ALA A 86 -13.74 -12.18 6.54
CA ALA A 86 -14.19 -12.06 7.93
C ALA A 86 -13.21 -12.72 8.91
N MET A 87 -12.71 -13.91 8.56
CA MET A 87 -11.79 -14.67 9.41
C MET A 87 -10.42 -14.03 9.57
N LEU A 88 -10.04 -13.04 8.77
CA LEU A 88 -8.72 -12.44 8.82
C LEU A 88 -8.59 -11.39 9.94
N ASN A 89 -9.58 -10.51 10.10
CA ASN A 89 -9.46 -9.35 10.98
C ASN A 89 -10.78 -8.90 11.64
N CYS A 90 -11.82 -9.74 11.65
CA CYS A 90 -13.07 -9.39 12.31
C CYS A 90 -13.03 -9.79 13.79
N ASP A 91 -13.16 -8.80 14.69
CA ASP A 91 -13.11 -8.99 16.14
C ASP A 91 -14.15 -9.99 16.64
N GLU A 92 -15.32 -10.03 16.01
CA GLU A 92 -16.41 -10.96 16.32
C GLU A 92 -16.03 -12.42 16.09
N PHE A 93 -15.09 -12.70 15.17
CA PHE A 93 -14.71 -14.04 14.73
C PHE A 93 -13.40 -14.53 15.35
N ARG A 94 -12.75 -13.73 16.23
CA ARG A 94 -11.38 -13.97 16.71
C ARG A 94 -10.43 -14.27 15.54
N GLY A 95 -10.33 -13.32 14.62
CA GLY A 95 -9.63 -13.48 13.35
C GLY A 95 -8.19 -13.99 13.44
N ILE A 96 -7.62 -14.39 12.30
CA ILE A 96 -6.28 -14.99 12.21
C ILE A 96 -5.20 -14.02 12.65
N LEU A 97 -5.38 -12.73 12.41
CA LEU A 97 -4.41 -11.68 12.69
C LEU A 97 -5.07 -10.58 13.53
N THR A 98 -4.26 -9.88 14.32
CA THR A 98 -4.68 -8.65 15.02
C THR A 98 -3.79 -7.50 14.60
N GLU A 99 -4.39 -6.33 14.34
CA GLU A 99 -3.64 -5.09 14.13
C GLU A 99 -2.97 -4.61 15.42
N CYS A 100 -1.83 -3.92 15.29
CA CYS A 100 -1.21 -3.26 16.43
C CYS A 100 -1.72 -1.83 16.55
N GLY A 101 -2.61 -1.58 17.52
CA GLY A 101 -3.16 -0.24 17.77
C GLY A 101 -2.17 0.77 18.37
N THR A 102 -1.06 0.31 18.96
CA THR A 102 -0.09 1.16 19.66
C THR A 102 1.16 1.47 18.84
N GLY A 103 1.34 0.82 17.68
CA GLY A 103 2.60 0.87 16.91
C GLY A 103 3.79 0.18 17.61
N GLN A 104 3.59 -0.42 18.78
CA GLN A 104 4.64 -1.08 19.56
C GLN A 104 4.39 -2.60 19.65
N TYR A 105 5.21 -3.38 18.95
CA TYR A 105 5.01 -4.82 18.75
C TYR A 105 5.59 -5.72 19.86
N PHE A 106 5.55 -5.31 21.13
CA PHE A 106 6.29 -5.98 22.23
C PHE A 106 5.93 -7.45 22.48
N ASN A 107 4.73 -7.91 22.08
CA ASN A 107 4.25 -9.26 22.33
C ASN A 107 3.93 -10.06 21.05
N GLY A 108 4.49 -9.65 19.91
CA GLY A 108 4.26 -10.30 18.63
C GLY A 108 5.38 -10.07 17.63
N THR A 109 5.12 -10.46 16.39
CA THR A 109 6.01 -10.21 15.26
C THR A 109 5.60 -8.89 14.58
N PRO A 110 6.53 -7.93 14.41
CA PRO A 110 6.29 -6.75 13.59
C PRO A 110 5.83 -7.15 12.18
N PRO A 111 4.78 -6.53 11.61
CA PRO A 111 4.22 -6.89 10.30
C PRO A 111 5.27 -6.90 9.18
N SER A 112 6.24 -5.99 9.25
CA SER A 112 7.36 -5.90 8.32
C SER A 112 8.19 -7.19 8.29
N LYS A 113 8.35 -7.91 9.41
CA LYS A 113 9.23 -9.10 9.53
C LYS A 113 8.65 -10.38 8.95
N TRP A 114 7.36 -10.42 8.61
CA TRP A 114 6.77 -11.59 7.97
C TRP A 114 7.37 -11.82 6.58
N LEU A 115 7.73 -13.07 6.28
CA LEU A 115 8.30 -13.48 4.99
C LEU A 115 7.29 -14.22 4.11
N GLY A 116 6.17 -14.66 4.69
CA GLY A 116 5.20 -15.49 4.00
C GLY A 116 4.01 -15.86 4.89
N SER A 117 3.00 -16.45 4.28
CA SER A 117 1.72 -16.77 4.93
C SER A 117 1.77 -18.08 5.73
N GLY A 118 2.57 -19.05 5.30
CA GLY A 118 2.64 -20.37 5.94
C GLY A 118 2.94 -20.31 7.46
N PRO A 119 3.98 -19.57 7.91
CA PRO A 119 4.27 -19.41 9.33
C PRO A 119 3.12 -18.79 10.14
N ILE A 120 2.39 -17.83 9.56
CA ILE A 120 1.24 -17.16 10.22
C ILE A 120 0.11 -18.17 10.41
N LEU A 121 -0.26 -18.89 9.35
CA LEU A 121 -1.35 -19.88 9.38
C LEU A 121 -1.06 -21.02 10.35
N ARG A 122 0.19 -21.52 10.38
CA ARG A 122 0.63 -22.53 11.35
C ARG A 122 0.58 -22.03 12.78
N GLN A 123 1.05 -20.80 13.03
CA GLN A 123 1.02 -20.21 14.36
C GLN A 123 -0.42 -20.03 14.86
N TRP A 124 -1.35 -19.64 13.98
CA TRP A 124 -2.77 -19.53 14.32
C TRP A 124 -3.34 -20.87 14.81
N VAL A 125 -3.14 -21.96 14.07
CA VAL A 125 -3.62 -23.29 14.51
C VAL A 125 -2.90 -23.77 15.76
N ALA A 126 -1.57 -23.64 15.84
CA ALA A 126 -0.79 -24.01 17.02
C ALA A 126 -1.22 -23.26 18.28
N SER A 127 -1.75 -22.04 18.14
CA SER A 127 -2.30 -21.23 19.23
C SER A 127 -3.76 -21.54 19.58
N GLN A 128 -4.31 -22.65 19.09
CA GLN A 128 -5.72 -23.04 19.24
C GLN A 128 -6.67 -22.03 18.59
N CYS A 129 -6.34 -21.61 17.37
CA CYS A 129 -7.12 -20.64 16.59
C CYS A 129 -7.25 -19.27 17.27
N LYS A 130 -6.23 -18.85 18.03
CA LYS A 130 -6.16 -17.50 18.60
C LYS A 130 -5.45 -16.56 17.62
N PRO A 131 -5.84 -15.27 17.59
CA PRO A 131 -5.22 -14.31 16.68
C PRO A 131 -3.70 -14.22 16.83
N VAL A 132 -3.00 -14.24 15.70
CA VAL A 132 -1.56 -14.04 15.58
C VAL A 132 -1.27 -12.54 15.58
N ARG A 133 -0.25 -12.14 16.34
CA ARG A 133 0.19 -10.75 16.45
C ARG A 133 1.49 -10.57 15.66
N TYR A 134 1.61 -9.63 14.72
CA TYR A 134 0.62 -8.65 14.25
C TYR A 134 0.50 -8.62 12.72
N GLY A 135 -0.58 -8.04 12.22
CA GLY A 135 -0.83 -7.79 10.79
C GLY A 135 -1.09 -6.32 10.48
N GLN A 136 -0.83 -5.95 9.23
CA GLN A 136 -1.24 -4.69 8.57
C GLN A 136 -1.80 -5.06 7.19
N CYS A 137 -2.36 -4.10 6.45
CA CYS A 137 -3.14 -4.35 5.21
C CYS A 137 -2.48 -5.35 4.26
N TRP A 138 -1.17 -5.22 3.99
CA TRP A 138 -0.45 -6.16 3.11
C TRP A 138 -0.34 -7.57 3.67
N VAL A 139 -0.20 -7.74 4.98
CA VAL A 139 -0.16 -9.05 5.64
C VAL A 139 -1.51 -9.72 5.51
N PHE A 140 -2.60 -8.98 5.76
CA PHE A 140 -3.96 -9.51 5.58
C PHE A 140 -4.19 -9.91 4.13
N ALA A 141 -3.88 -9.03 3.17
CA ALA A 141 -4.07 -9.31 1.76
C ALA A 141 -3.24 -10.52 1.28
N ALA A 142 -2.02 -10.68 1.79
CA ALA A 142 -1.16 -11.79 1.40
C ALA A 142 -1.62 -13.14 1.98
N VAL A 143 -2.06 -13.16 3.25
CA VAL A 143 -2.64 -14.36 3.88
C VAL A 143 -3.97 -14.72 3.20
N MET A 144 -4.84 -13.75 2.93
CA MET A 144 -6.09 -13.97 2.20
C MET A 144 -5.84 -14.52 0.80
N CYS A 145 -4.88 -13.96 0.06
CA CYS A 145 -4.45 -14.49 -1.24
C CYS A 145 -4.02 -15.96 -1.14
N SER A 146 -3.27 -16.32 -0.11
CA SER A 146 -2.77 -17.70 0.07
C SER A 146 -3.90 -18.69 0.30
N VAL A 147 -4.85 -18.32 1.17
CA VAL A 147 -6.02 -19.14 1.47
C VAL A 147 -6.90 -19.31 0.24
N LEU A 148 -7.21 -18.21 -0.46
CA LEU A 148 -8.09 -18.26 -1.64
C LEU A 148 -7.45 -19.04 -2.80
N ARG A 149 -6.14 -18.87 -3.04
CA ARG A 149 -5.38 -19.70 -3.99
C ARG A 149 -5.39 -21.18 -3.59
N CYS A 150 -5.20 -21.49 -2.31
CA CYS A 150 -5.27 -22.85 -1.79
C CYS A 150 -6.63 -23.50 -2.05
N LEU A 151 -7.72 -22.72 -1.91
CA LEU A 151 -9.10 -23.15 -2.15
C LEU A 151 -9.47 -23.17 -3.65
N GLY A 152 -8.57 -22.77 -4.54
CA GLY A 152 -8.76 -22.81 -5.99
C GLY A 152 -9.38 -21.56 -6.61
N ILE A 153 -9.54 -20.47 -5.85
CA ILE A 153 -10.05 -19.18 -6.35
C ILE A 153 -8.86 -18.37 -6.89
N PRO A 154 -8.81 -18.05 -8.20
CA PRO A 154 -7.73 -17.23 -8.75
C PRO A 154 -7.72 -15.86 -8.09
N THR A 155 -6.60 -15.53 -7.43
CA THR A 155 -6.50 -14.34 -6.57
C THR A 155 -5.17 -13.63 -6.78
N ARG A 156 -5.19 -12.30 -6.81
CA ARG A 156 -3.98 -11.45 -6.81
C ARG A 156 -4.02 -10.40 -5.70
N VAL A 157 -2.85 -9.94 -5.30
CA VAL A 157 -2.69 -8.82 -4.35
C VAL A 157 -2.62 -7.53 -5.16
N VAL A 158 -3.34 -6.51 -4.70
CA VAL A 158 -3.40 -5.19 -5.35
C VAL A 158 -3.01 -4.14 -4.32
N THR A 159 -2.17 -3.19 -4.73
CA THR A 159 -1.78 -2.02 -3.93
C THR A 159 -2.30 -0.78 -4.62
N GLY A 160 -3.05 0.07 -3.90
CA GLY A 160 -3.40 1.43 -4.35
C GLY A 160 -2.59 2.45 -3.56
N PHE A 161 -2.08 3.47 -4.24
CA PHE A 161 -1.40 4.59 -3.58
C PHE A 161 -2.35 5.78 -3.41
N THR A 162 -2.08 6.57 -2.38
CA THR A 162 -2.93 7.71 -2.01
C THR A 162 -4.39 7.28 -1.82
N TRP A 163 -4.62 6.46 -0.79
CA TRP A 163 -5.91 5.80 -0.54
C TRP A 163 -6.73 6.55 0.51
N ALA A 164 -7.94 7.01 0.17
CA ALA A 164 -8.81 7.63 1.15
C ALA A 164 -9.51 6.55 2.01
N HIS A 165 -9.11 6.49 3.28
CA HIS A 165 -9.56 5.48 4.24
C HIS A 165 -10.60 6.06 5.20
N ASN A 166 -11.55 5.24 5.65
CA ASN A 166 -12.59 5.58 6.62
C ASN A 166 -13.40 6.86 6.30
N THR A 167 -13.60 7.19 5.02
CA THR A 167 -14.39 8.37 4.61
C THR A 167 -15.90 8.17 4.75
N ASN A 168 -16.37 7.03 5.26
CA ASN A 168 -17.79 6.63 5.25
C ASN A 168 -18.41 6.74 3.85
N SER A 169 -17.65 6.37 2.82
CA SER A 169 -18.04 6.48 1.41
C SER A 169 -18.25 7.92 0.90
N SER A 170 -17.66 8.92 1.58
CA SER A 170 -17.59 10.28 1.08
C SER A 170 -16.52 10.42 0.00
N LEU A 171 -16.82 11.20 -1.04
CA LEU A 171 -15.88 11.62 -2.10
C LEU A 171 -15.00 12.81 -1.70
N SER A 172 -14.91 13.10 -0.40
CA SER A 172 -14.04 14.14 0.14
C SER A 172 -13.35 13.65 1.41
N VAL A 173 -12.10 14.07 1.58
CA VAL A 173 -11.31 13.87 2.79
C VAL A 173 -10.57 15.17 3.11
N ASP A 174 -10.47 15.51 4.39
CA ASP A 174 -9.82 16.74 4.83
C ASP A 174 -8.49 16.43 5.51
N GLU A 175 -7.45 17.18 5.18
CA GLU A 175 -6.21 17.24 5.96
C GLU A 175 -6.06 18.62 6.61
N TYR A 176 -5.53 18.66 7.83
CA TYR A 176 -5.40 19.87 8.63
C TYR A 176 -3.93 20.11 8.96
N TYR A 177 -3.46 21.33 8.71
CA TYR A 177 -2.09 21.76 9.02
C TYR A 177 -2.12 23.02 9.87
N ASP A 178 -1.07 23.27 10.63
CA ASP A 178 -0.86 24.60 11.23
C ASP A 178 -0.21 25.57 10.23
N GLU A 179 -0.02 26.82 10.64
CA GLU A 179 0.67 27.85 9.83
C GLU A 179 2.14 27.49 9.51
N ASP A 180 2.73 26.53 10.24
CA ASP A 180 4.08 26.05 10.03
C ASP A 180 4.15 24.89 9.01
N GLY A 181 3.00 24.44 8.48
CA GLY A 181 2.92 23.31 7.56
C GLY A 181 3.09 21.96 8.25
N THR A 182 2.86 21.87 9.56
CA THR A 182 2.85 20.61 10.34
C THR A 182 1.48 19.96 10.25
N LEU A 183 1.40 18.68 9.86
CA LEU A 183 0.14 17.96 9.83
C LEU A 183 -0.39 17.78 11.26
N LEU A 184 -1.63 18.20 11.47
CA LEU A 184 -2.35 18.08 12.73
C LEU A 184 -3.17 16.79 12.75
N THR A 185 -3.07 16.03 13.84
CA THR A 185 -3.97 14.89 14.06
C THR A 185 -5.23 15.38 14.74
N GLN A 186 -6.31 15.55 13.97
CA GLN A 186 -7.64 15.69 14.54
C GLN A 186 -8.19 14.31 14.93
N ASP A 187 -9.13 14.26 15.87
CA ASP A 187 -9.86 13.05 16.29
C ASP A 187 -10.88 12.62 15.22
N LYS A 188 -10.39 12.44 13.99
CA LYS A 188 -11.13 12.00 12.80
C LYS A 188 -10.48 10.72 12.28
N SER A 189 -11.29 9.69 12.09
CA SER A 189 -10.82 8.41 11.55
C SER A 189 -10.55 8.43 10.05
N ALA A 190 -11.17 9.36 9.31
CA ALA A 190 -10.98 9.54 7.86
C ALA A 190 -9.64 10.18 7.54
N ARG A 191 -8.78 9.51 6.77
CA ARG A 191 -7.42 9.99 6.41
C ARG A 191 -6.98 9.44 5.06
N VAL A 192 -6.01 10.11 4.43
CA VAL A 192 -5.34 9.60 3.22
C VAL A 192 -4.15 8.75 3.64
N TRP A 193 -4.21 7.46 3.34
CA TRP A 193 -3.08 6.55 3.51
C TRP A 193 -2.13 6.69 2.32
N THR A 194 -0.83 6.57 2.55
CA THR A 194 0.18 6.61 1.49
C THR A 194 -0.02 5.44 0.51
N PHE A 195 -0.33 4.26 1.04
CA PHE A 195 -0.77 3.11 0.26
C PHE A 195 -1.74 2.24 1.06
N HIS A 196 -2.52 1.45 0.35
CA HIS A 196 -3.39 0.41 0.90
C HIS A 196 -3.32 -0.84 0.04
N VAL A 197 -3.46 -2.02 0.66
CA VAL A 197 -3.30 -3.32 -0.02
C VAL A 197 -4.53 -4.19 0.23
N TRP A 198 -5.12 -4.71 -0.85
CA TRP A 198 -6.29 -5.60 -0.84
C TRP A 198 -6.11 -6.74 -1.85
N ASN A 199 -7.15 -7.52 -2.10
CA ASN A 199 -7.13 -8.58 -3.10
C ASN A 199 -8.14 -8.37 -4.22
N GLU A 200 -7.79 -8.83 -5.41
CA GLU A 200 -8.77 -9.12 -6.46
C GLU A 200 -8.93 -10.62 -6.61
N CYS A 201 -10.18 -11.07 -6.64
CA CYS A 201 -10.57 -12.48 -6.76
C CYS A 201 -11.37 -12.65 -8.05
N TRP A 202 -10.99 -13.60 -8.89
CA TRP A 202 -11.69 -13.88 -10.15
C TRP A 202 -12.86 -14.82 -9.90
N MET A 203 -14.08 -14.38 -10.21
CA MET A 203 -15.29 -15.20 -10.14
C MET A 203 -16.41 -14.62 -11.00
N ALA A 204 -17.34 -15.49 -11.41
CA ALA A 204 -18.64 -15.10 -11.92
C ALA A 204 -19.49 -14.50 -10.79
N ARG A 205 -20.38 -13.57 -11.15
CA ARG A 205 -21.36 -12.97 -10.23
C ARG A 205 -22.77 -13.36 -10.65
N ALA A 206 -23.13 -14.62 -10.42
CA ALA A 206 -24.47 -15.14 -10.73
C ALA A 206 -25.60 -14.44 -9.96
N ASP A 207 -25.25 -13.73 -8.88
CA ASP A 207 -26.11 -12.86 -8.09
C ASP A 207 -26.31 -11.46 -8.71
N LEU A 208 -25.52 -11.08 -9.72
CA LEU A 208 -25.56 -9.79 -10.40
C LEU A 208 -25.74 -9.93 -11.92
N LEU A 209 -25.73 -8.79 -12.62
CA LEU A 209 -25.70 -8.76 -14.08
C LEU A 209 -24.38 -9.34 -14.63
N PRO A 210 -24.40 -10.00 -15.81
CA PRO A 210 -23.24 -10.71 -16.37
C PRO A 210 -21.97 -9.86 -16.50
N GLU A 211 -22.09 -8.58 -16.80
CA GLU A 211 -20.99 -7.62 -16.94
C GLU A 211 -20.17 -7.41 -15.65
N TYR A 212 -20.72 -7.77 -14.49
CA TYR A 212 -20.04 -7.65 -13.20
C TYR A 212 -19.25 -8.90 -12.81
N SER A 213 -19.21 -9.92 -13.67
CA SER A 213 -18.32 -11.06 -13.53
C SER A 213 -16.86 -10.70 -13.84
N GLY A 214 -15.92 -11.49 -13.32
CA GLY A 214 -14.47 -11.28 -13.49
C GLY A 214 -13.80 -10.88 -12.18
N TRP A 215 -12.93 -9.87 -12.21
CA TRP A 215 -12.21 -9.43 -11.00
C TRP A 215 -13.12 -8.73 -10.00
N GLN A 216 -13.07 -9.21 -8.75
CA GLN A 216 -13.80 -8.66 -7.62
C GLN A 216 -12.82 -8.17 -6.54
N ALA A 217 -12.90 -6.91 -6.16
CA ALA A 217 -12.12 -6.34 -5.07
C ALA A 217 -12.65 -6.83 -3.72
N LEU A 218 -11.75 -7.36 -2.88
CA LEU A 218 -12.03 -7.91 -1.56
C LEU A 218 -10.94 -7.44 -0.59
N ASP A 219 -11.33 -6.79 0.49
CA ASP A 219 -10.41 -6.23 1.48
C ASP A 219 -10.76 -6.75 2.87
N ALA A 220 -9.80 -7.44 3.48
CA ALA A 220 -9.91 -8.01 4.82
C ALA A 220 -9.42 -7.05 5.93
N THR A 221 -8.83 -5.91 5.58
CA THR A 221 -8.39 -4.90 6.55
C THR A 221 -9.61 -4.30 7.25
N CYS A 222 -9.55 -4.17 8.57
CA CYS A 222 -10.70 -3.72 9.36
C CYS A 222 -11.02 -2.26 9.01
N GLN A 223 -12.28 -2.00 8.68
CA GLN A 223 -12.80 -0.68 8.37
C GLN A 223 -13.80 -0.25 9.43
N GLU A 224 -13.81 1.04 9.75
CA GLU A 224 -14.88 1.62 10.56
C GLU A 224 -16.13 1.77 9.69
N LYS A 225 -17.08 0.85 9.83
CA LYS A 225 -18.38 0.91 9.14
C LYS A 225 -19.50 1.20 10.12
N ARG A 226 -20.46 2.02 9.67
CA ARG A 226 -21.69 2.29 10.44
C ARG A 226 -22.54 1.03 10.67
N LYS A 227 -22.58 0.12 9.68
CA LYS A 227 -23.33 -1.14 9.70
C LYS A 227 -22.64 -2.17 8.82
N GLY A 228 -22.81 -3.45 9.16
CA GLY A 228 -22.28 -4.58 8.40
C GLY A 228 -20.90 -5.05 8.89
N PRO A 229 -20.32 -6.06 8.23
CA PRO A 229 -19.03 -6.61 8.64
C PRO A 229 -17.90 -5.60 8.42
N SER A 230 -16.84 -5.70 9.22
CA SER A 230 -15.70 -4.77 9.16
C SER A 230 -14.82 -4.89 7.91
N PHE A 231 -14.96 -5.94 7.11
CA PHE A 231 -14.26 -6.14 5.83
C PHE A 231 -15.11 -5.65 4.64
N CYS A 232 -14.52 -5.43 3.47
CA CYS A 232 -15.22 -4.96 2.24
C CYS A 232 -15.20 -5.98 1.10
N GLY A 233 -16.30 -6.07 0.34
CA GLY A 233 -16.41 -6.83 -0.91
C GLY A 233 -17.03 -8.22 -0.76
N PRO A 234 -17.09 -9.02 -1.85
CA PRO A 234 -16.50 -8.77 -3.16
C PRO A 234 -17.24 -7.69 -3.97
N ALA A 235 -16.51 -6.64 -4.36
CA ALA A 235 -17.00 -5.54 -5.18
C ALA A 235 -16.57 -5.75 -6.63
N PRO A 236 -17.47 -5.78 -7.63
CA PRO A 236 -17.05 -5.89 -9.03
C PRO A 236 -16.17 -4.72 -9.43
N VAL A 237 -14.96 -4.99 -9.94
CA VAL A 237 -14.04 -3.94 -10.41
C VAL A 237 -14.68 -3.11 -11.52
N GLN A 238 -15.49 -3.76 -12.37
CA GLN A 238 -16.28 -3.09 -13.39
C GLN A 238 -17.31 -2.11 -12.79
N ALA A 239 -18.05 -2.49 -11.73
CA ALA A 239 -19.01 -1.60 -11.08
C ALA A 239 -18.34 -0.40 -10.40
N ILE A 240 -17.14 -0.62 -9.83
CA ILE A 240 -16.31 0.46 -9.29
C ILE A 240 -15.97 1.44 -10.43
N LYS A 241 -15.46 0.96 -11.55
CA LYS A 241 -15.10 1.83 -12.68
C LYS A 241 -16.26 2.66 -13.22
N GLU A 242 -17.44 2.07 -13.34
CA GLU A 242 -18.63 2.73 -13.90
C GLU A 242 -19.41 3.59 -12.88
N GLY A 243 -18.95 3.66 -11.63
CA GLY A 243 -19.62 4.42 -10.57
C GLY A 243 -20.99 3.85 -10.16
N ASP A 244 -21.20 2.54 -10.31
CA ASP A 244 -22.42 1.81 -9.93
C ASP A 244 -22.43 1.51 -8.41
N THR A 245 -22.45 2.58 -7.61
CA THR A 245 -22.24 2.52 -6.15
C THR A 245 -23.28 1.71 -5.36
N GLU A 246 -24.45 1.48 -5.94
CA GLU A 246 -25.53 0.66 -5.38
C GLU A 246 -25.33 -0.85 -5.54
N VAL A 247 -24.37 -1.28 -6.37
CA VAL A 247 -24.12 -2.70 -6.62
C VAL A 247 -23.43 -3.33 -5.41
N ASP A 248 -23.97 -4.47 -4.96
CA ASP A 248 -23.36 -5.22 -3.87
C ASP A 248 -22.09 -5.96 -4.31
N TYR A 249 -21.04 -6.03 -3.50
CA TYR A 249 -20.93 -5.53 -2.13
C TYR A 249 -19.93 -4.39 -2.05
N ASP A 250 -20.22 -3.36 -1.25
CA ASP A 250 -19.27 -2.29 -0.89
C ASP A 250 -18.63 -1.54 -2.08
N VAL A 251 -19.26 -1.51 -3.27
CA VAL A 251 -18.73 -0.78 -4.44
C VAL A 251 -18.51 0.70 -4.12
N CYS A 252 -19.46 1.31 -3.42
CA CYS A 252 -19.37 2.70 -2.97
C CYS A 252 -18.11 2.98 -2.12
N TYR A 253 -17.69 2.02 -1.28
CA TYR A 253 -16.48 2.17 -0.46
C TYR A 253 -15.23 2.25 -1.35
N PHE A 254 -15.03 1.27 -2.24
CA PHE A 254 -13.87 1.26 -3.14
C PHE A 254 -13.89 2.47 -4.06
N PHE A 255 -15.05 2.83 -4.61
CA PHE A 255 -15.22 3.99 -5.47
C PHE A 255 -14.82 5.29 -4.77
N ALA A 256 -15.32 5.50 -3.55
CA ALA A 256 -15.01 6.69 -2.76
C ALA A 256 -13.51 6.76 -2.41
N ALA A 257 -12.91 5.63 -2.03
CA ALA A 257 -11.52 5.58 -1.61
C ALA A 257 -10.50 5.96 -2.71
N ILE A 258 -10.84 5.71 -3.97
CA ILE A 258 -9.97 5.99 -5.14
C ILE A 258 -10.35 7.27 -5.91
N ASN A 259 -11.48 7.90 -5.59
CA ASN A 259 -11.96 9.11 -6.27
C ASN A 259 -12.17 10.30 -5.33
N ALA A 260 -11.93 10.13 -4.02
CA ALA A 260 -12.05 11.21 -3.06
C ALA A 260 -11.07 12.34 -3.36
N LYS A 261 -11.54 13.58 -3.23
CA LYS A 261 -10.68 14.77 -3.28
C LYS A 261 -10.21 15.12 -1.89
N CYS A 262 -8.89 15.30 -1.74
CA CYS A 262 -8.31 15.77 -0.49
C CYS A 262 -8.32 17.31 -0.45
N GLN A 263 -9.07 17.88 0.48
CA GLN A 263 -9.06 19.30 0.76
C GLN A 263 -8.09 19.58 1.90
N VAL A 264 -7.21 20.56 1.71
CA VAL A 264 -6.27 20.99 2.74
C VAL A 264 -6.80 22.23 3.46
N TRP A 265 -6.74 22.21 4.78
CA TRP A 265 -7.12 23.29 5.67
C TRP A 265 -5.95 23.70 6.54
N ILE A 266 -5.72 25.01 6.65
CA ILE A 266 -4.72 25.60 7.56
C ILE A 266 -5.45 26.13 8.79
N GLN A 267 -5.08 25.62 9.97
CA GLN A 267 -5.49 26.11 11.27
C GLN A 267 -4.55 27.23 11.71
N LYS A 268 -5.10 28.42 11.88
CA LYS A 268 -4.37 29.57 12.40
C LYS A 268 -4.21 29.49 13.91
N THR A 269 -3.30 30.30 14.44
CA THR A 269 -3.07 30.47 15.89
C THR A 269 -4.32 30.88 16.70
N ASP A 270 -5.34 31.45 16.06
CA ASP A 270 -6.64 31.80 16.66
C ASP A 270 -7.71 30.71 16.51
N ASP A 271 -7.29 29.48 16.16
CA ASP A 271 -8.13 28.32 15.85
C ASP A 271 -9.04 28.46 14.62
N THR A 272 -8.89 29.52 13.82
CA THR A 272 -9.66 29.66 12.58
C THR A 272 -9.10 28.76 11.47
N LEU A 273 -9.99 28.08 10.76
CA LEU A 273 -9.65 27.24 9.61
C LEU A 273 -9.79 28.01 8.30
N ARG A 274 -8.78 27.92 7.45
CA ARG A 274 -8.78 28.48 6.09
C ARG A 274 -8.45 27.40 5.06
N PRO A 275 -9.16 27.33 3.92
CA PRO A 275 -8.77 26.41 2.85
C PRO A 275 -7.42 26.86 2.28
N ALA A 276 -6.52 25.92 2.07
CA ALA A 276 -5.26 26.18 1.38
C ALA A 276 -5.49 26.27 -0.14
N LEU A 277 -4.74 27.16 -0.79
CA LEU A 277 -4.70 27.25 -2.26
C LEU A 277 -3.56 26.37 -2.82
N GLY A 278 -3.77 25.79 -4.00
CA GLY A 278 -2.73 25.07 -4.75
C GLY A 278 -2.55 23.58 -4.42
N SER A 279 -3.24 23.05 -3.40
CA SER A 279 -3.10 21.65 -2.99
C SER A 279 -4.39 20.84 -3.21
N THR A 280 -4.61 20.38 -4.44
CA THR A 280 -5.57 19.29 -4.69
C THR A 280 -4.78 17.99 -4.80
N LYS A 281 -4.91 17.12 -3.80
CA LYS A 281 -4.38 15.75 -3.86
C LYS A 281 -5.47 14.81 -4.36
N TYR A 282 -5.21 14.16 -5.49
CA TYR A 282 -6.07 13.12 -6.06
C TYR A 282 -5.77 11.78 -5.41
N THR A 283 -6.79 10.96 -5.24
CA THR A 283 -6.67 9.63 -4.63
C THR A 283 -6.70 8.54 -5.70
N GLY A 284 -6.28 7.34 -5.32
CA GLY A 284 -6.37 6.16 -6.18
C GLY A 284 -5.44 6.19 -7.39
N ASN A 285 -4.24 6.72 -7.22
CA ASN A 285 -3.23 6.73 -8.27
C ASN A 285 -2.43 5.42 -8.24
N ASN A 286 -1.95 5.00 -9.41
CA ASN A 286 -1.02 3.89 -9.58
C ASN A 286 -1.45 2.58 -8.88
N ILE A 287 -2.69 2.15 -9.11
CA ILE A 287 -3.20 0.88 -8.59
C ILE A 287 -2.44 -0.26 -9.25
N SER A 288 -1.67 -1.00 -8.46
CA SER A 288 -0.59 -1.87 -8.93
C SER A 288 -0.76 -3.32 -8.50
N THR A 289 -0.36 -4.26 -9.36
CA THR A 289 -0.27 -5.70 -9.06
C THR A 289 0.93 -6.35 -9.72
N LYS A 290 1.24 -7.60 -9.37
CA LYS A 290 2.35 -8.34 -9.97
C LYS A 290 1.93 -8.84 -11.35
N SER A 291 2.73 -8.54 -12.38
CA SER A 291 2.47 -9.00 -13.74
C SER A 291 2.49 -10.53 -13.85
N VAL A 292 1.66 -11.06 -14.74
CA VAL A 292 1.62 -12.49 -15.08
C VAL A 292 2.99 -12.98 -15.56
N GLY A 293 3.53 -14.00 -14.90
CA GLY A 293 4.77 -14.66 -15.35
C GLY A 293 6.04 -13.80 -15.22
N SER A 294 5.99 -12.65 -14.56
CA SER A 294 7.18 -11.85 -14.29
C SER A 294 7.13 -11.19 -12.91
N GLU A 295 8.25 -10.58 -12.51
CA GLU A 295 8.39 -9.86 -11.24
C GLU A 295 8.13 -8.35 -11.42
N ARG A 296 7.57 -7.92 -12.56
CA ARG A 296 7.31 -6.52 -12.84
C ARG A 296 6.02 -6.06 -12.14
N CYS A 297 6.02 -4.77 -11.80
CA CYS A 297 4.83 -4.07 -11.35
C CYS A 297 3.97 -3.72 -12.56
N GLU A 298 2.70 -4.11 -12.53
CA GLU A 298 1.68 -3.80 -13.53
C GLU A 298 0.73 -2.76 -12.97
N ASP A 299 0.60 -1.62 -13.64
CA ASP A 299 -0.40 -0.61 -13.33
C ASP A 299 -1.75 -1.00 -13.96
N ILE A 300 -2.73 -1.24 -13.09
CA ILE A 300 -4.11 -1.60 -13.41
C ILE A 300 -5.11 -0.48 -13.05
N THR A 301 -4.66 0.76 -12.84
CA THR A 301 -5.53 1.91 -12.50
C THR A 301 -6.69 2.09 -13.49
N HIS A 302 -6.43 1.86 -14.77
CA HIS A 302 -7.42 1.95 -15.84
C HIS A 302 -8.57 0.93 -15.73
N ASN A 303 -8.44 -0.10 -14.90
CA ASN A 303 -9.51 -1.05 -14.60
C ASN A 303 -10.45 -0.52 -13.51
N TYR A 304 -10.00 0.44 -12.69
CA TYR A 304 -10.73 0.95 -11.53
C TYR A 304 -11.33 2.35 -11.76
N LYS A 305 -10.69 3.19 -12.58
CA LYS A 305 -11.17 4.55 -12.87
C LYS A 305 -10.80 4.97 -14.29
N TYR A 306 -11.57 5.90 -14.83
CA TYR A 306 -11.26 6.56 -16.09
C TYR A 306 -10.14 7.59 -15.91
N PRO A 307 -9.41 7.97 -16.98
CA PRO A 307 -8.37 9.00 -16.89
C PRO A 307 -8.90 10.31 -16.34
N GLU A 308 -8.12 10.94 -15.46
CA GLU A 308 -8.49 12.20 -14.83
C GLU A 308 -8.71 13.31 -15.88
N GLY A 309 -9.78 14.08 -15.72
CA GLY A 309 -10.23 15.11 -16.65
C GLY A 309 -11.07 14.60 -17.83
N SER A 310 -11.19 13.28 -18.02
CA SER A 310 -11.97 12.71 -19.14
C SER A 310 -13.48 12.91 -18.98
N LEU A 311 -14.23 12.81 -20.09
CA LEU A 311 -15.69 12.89 -20.04
C LEU A 311 -16.29 11.70 -19.27
N GLN A 312 -15.71 10.52 -19.44
CA GLN A 312 -16.15 9.29 -18.79
C GLN A 312 -15.96 9.35 -17.27
N GLU A 313 -14.84 9.90 -16.81
CA GLU A 313 -14.62 10.15 -15.38
C GLU A 313 -15.72 11.05 -14.82
N LYS A 314 -16.01 12.18 -15.48
CA LYS A 314 -17.07 13.10 -15.05
C LYS A 314 -18.43 12.40 -14.95
N VAL A 315 -18.79 11.61 -15.96
CA VAL A 315 -20.04 10.84 -15.98
C VAL A 315 -20.10 9.85 -14.80
N ALA A 316 -19.03 9.10 -14.54
CA ALA A 316 -18.98 8.15 -13.44
C ALA A 316 -19.06 8.85 -12.07
N LEU A 317 -18.34 9.96 -11.89
CA LEU A 317 -18.38 10.77 -10.67
C LEU A 317 -19.76 11.38 -10.43
N ASP A 318 -20.38 11.98 -11.44
CA ASP A 318 -21.71 12.61 -11.33
C ASP A 318 -22.79 11.58 -10.97
N LYS A 319 -22.71 10.40 -11.58
CA LYS A 319 -23.59 9.27 -11.29
C LYS A 319 -23.45 8.83 -9.83
N ALA A 320 -22.22 8.55 -9.38
CA ALA A 320 -21.95 8.14 -8.00
C ALA A 320 -22.37 9.22 -6.99
N TYR A 321 -22.04 10.49 -7.26
CA TYR A 321 -22.36 11.60 -6.38
C TYR A 321 -23.88 11.80 -6.21
N THR A 322 -24.63 11.67 -7.30
CA THR A 322 -26.10 11.73 -7.27
C THR A 322 -26.67 10.62 -6.37
N LYS A 323 -26.16 9.39 -6.52
CA LYS A 323 -26.59 8.23 -5.73
C LYS A 323 -26.25 8.34 -4.26
N ILE A 324 -25.03 8.77 -3.93
CA ILE A 324 -24.60 8.98 -2.54
C ILE A 324 -25.50 10.01 -1.86
N LYS A 325 -25.82 11.12 -2.53
CA LYS A 325 -26.76 12.14 -2.02
C LYS A 325 -28.18 11.62 -1.77
N GLU A 326 -28.71 10.78 -2.68
CA GLU A 326 -30.02 10.15 -2.50
C GLU A 326 -30.06 9.27 -1.25
N LEU A 327 -29.00 8.50 -1.01
CA LEU A 327 -28.85 7.63 0.17
C LEU A 327 -28.74 8.42 1.47
N GLU A 328 -28.05 9.56 1.46
CA GLU A 328 -27.94 10.46 2.60
C GLU A 328 -29.28 11.15 2.91
N ALA A 329 -30.02 11.56 1.88
CA ALA A 329 -31.33 12.21 2.04
C ALA A 329 -32.38 11.27 2.64
N THR A 330 -32.29 9.96 2.38
CA THR A 330 -33.18 8.93 2.92
C THR A 330 -32.76 8.44 4.32
N SER A 331 -31.51 8.68 4.71
CA SER A 331 -30.93 8.33 6.01
C SER A 331 -30.93 9.54 6.96
N SER A 332 -32.11 9.96 7.40
CA SER A 332 -32.29 11.12 8.28
C SER A 332 -31.68 10.92 9.68
N SER A 333 -30.38 11.26 9.84
CA SER A 333 -29.76 11.77 11.08
C SER A 333 -28.30 12.18 10.86
N SER A 334 -28.08 13.25 10.10
CA SER A 334 -27.03 14.27 10.31
C SER A 334 -26.94 15.10 9.04
N LYS A 335 -27.44 16.34 9.07
CA LYS A 335 -27.06 17.34 8.06
C LYS A 335 -25.61 17.73 8.32
N THR A 336 -24.66 16.93 7.85
CA THR A 336 -23.34 17.47 7.52
C THR A 336 -23.55 18.31 6.28
N GLN A 337 -23.42 19.63 6.40
CA GLN A 337 -23.36 20.53 5.27
C GLN A 337 -22.22 20.05 4.36
N PHE A 338 -22.55 19.32 3.30
CA PHE A 338 -21.66 19.25 2.15
C PHE A 338 -21.53 20.68 1.66
N SER A 339 -20.36 21.27 1.89
CA SER A 339 -19.91 22.38 1.08
C SER A 339 -20.10 21.92 -0.36
N SER A 340 -20.94 22.63 -1.10
CA SER A 340 -20.83 22.70 -2.55
C SER A 340 -19.36 22.65 -2.92
N ILE A 341 -19.00 21.80 -3.89
CA ILE A 341 -17.75 21.97 -4.64
C ILE A 341 -17.65 23.48 -4.87
N PRO A 342 -16.61 24.17 -4.37
CA PRO A 342 -16.42 25.55 -4.74
C PRO A 342 -16.32 25.53 -6.25
N THR A 343 -17.37 25.99 -6.93
CA THR A 343 -17.27 26.44 -8.31
C THR A 343 -16.08 27.36 -8.26
N THR A 344 -14.99 26.93 -8.90
CA THR A 344 -13.69 27.59 -8.94
C THR A 344 -13.91 29.09 -8.91
N LEU A 345 -13.69 29.71 -7.75
CA LEU A 345 -13.49 31.14 -7.71
C LEU A 345 -12.26 31.34 -8.58
N GLU A 346 -12.44 32.01 -9.71
CA GLU A 346 -11.32 32.56 -10.48
C GLU A 346 -10.54 33.46 -9.51
N GLU A 347 -9.48 32.93 -8.89
CA GLU A 347 -8.65 33.69 -7.95
C GLU A 347 -7.30 34.02 -8.59
N PRO A 348 -6.98 35.31 -8.78
CA PRO A 348 -5.92 35.76 -9.67
C PRO A 348 -4.60 35.98 -8.93
N VAL A 349 -4.02 34.99 -8.26
CA VAL A 349 -2.61 35.06 -7.77
C VAL A 349 -2.04 33.63 -7.66
N ASN A 350 -1.10 33.29 -8.54
CA ASN A 350 -0.59 31.94 -8.79
C ASN A 350 0.79 31.72 -8.12
N LEU A 351 0.88 31.64 -6.80
CA LEU A 351 2.13 31.18 -6.18
C LEU A 351 2.18 29.66 -6.30
N PHE A 352 2.95 29.17 -7.27
CA PHE A 352 3.19 27.75 -7.49
C PHE A 352 4.38 27.31 -6.64
N ILE A 353 4.23 26.23 -5.86
CA ILE A 353 5.33 25.58 -5.16
C ILE A 353 5.51 24.19 -5.73
N HIS A 354 6.58 23.99 -6.48
CA HIS A 354 7.00 22.66 -6.90
C HIS A 354 8.10 22.18 -5.98
N LEU A 355 7.81 21.11 -5.25
CA LEU A 355 8.84 20.34 -4.57
C LEU A 355 9.33 19.29 -5.55
N GLN A 356 10.64 19.24 -5.79
CA GLN A 356 11.25 18.18 -6.58
C GLN A 356 12.31 17.49 -5.74
N SER A 357 11.98 16.33 -5.20
CA SER A 357 12.99 15.39 -4.72
C SER A 357 13.21 14.27 -5.75
N LYS A 358 14.30 13.51 -5.61
CA LYS A 358 14.36 12.21 -6.30
C LYS A 358 13.28 11.35 -5.65
N ASN A 359 12.31 10.84 -6.43
CA ASN A 359 11.16 10.07 -5.92
C ASN A 359 11.55 8.99 -4.88
N SER A 360 12.77 8.43 -5.02
CA SER A 360 13.42 7.60 -4.01
C SER A 360 14.80 8.14 -3.66
N LEU A 361 15.13 8.11 -2.37
CA LEU A 361 16.45 8.45 -1.85
C LEU A 361 17.01 7.30 -1.04
N LEU A 362 18.30 7.01 -1.21
CA LEU A 362 18.95 5.98 -0.41
C LEU A 362 19.15 6.48 1.01
N ARG A 363 18.86 5.64 1.99
CA ARG A 363 19.10 5.92 3.40
C ARG A 363 20.57 6.33 3.63
N GLY A 364 20.75 7.45 4.32
CA GLY A 364 22.08 8.05 4.57
C GLY A 364 22.43 9.25 3.67
N GLN A 365 21.51 9.71 2.81
CA GLN A 365 21.68 10.89 1.96
C GLN A 365 20.92 12.10 2.51
N ASP A 366 21.42 13.30 2.28
CA ASP A 366 20.61 14.51 2.52
C ASP A 366 19.51 14.61 1.45
N ILE A 367 18.35 15.13 1.82
CA ILE A 367 17.21 15.26 0.90
C ILE A 367 17.31 16.63 0.22
N PRO A 368 17.58 16.69 -1.10
CA PRO A 368 17.49 17.94 -1.83
C PRO A 368 16.03 18.32 -2.04
N LEU A 369 15.69 19.57 -1.74
CA LEU A 369 14.39 20.17 -2.02
C LEU A 369 14.62 21.36 -2.95
N SER A 370 14.06 21.30 -4.15
CA SER A 370 13.89 22.48 -5.01
C SER A 370 12.51 23.05 -4.74
N ILE A 371 12.42 24.37 -4.55
CA ILE A 371 11.18 25.08 -4.27
C ILE A 371 11.12 26.25 -5.24
N GLU A 372 10.20 26.16 -6.20
CA GLU A 372 9.86 27.29 -7.06
C GLU A 372 8.77 28.12 -6.38
N VAL A 373 8.82 29.45 -6.49
CA VAL A 373 7.76 30.36 -6.05
C VAL A 373 7.59 31.43 -7.13
N PHE A 374 6.38 31.67 -7.61
CA PHE A 374 6.13 32.64 -8.69
C PHE A 374 5.04 33.66 -8.34
N ASN A 375 5.32 34.95 -8.47
CA ASN A 375 4.31 35.99 -8.30
C ASN A 375 3.65 36.39 -9.63
N HIS A 376 2.48 35.84 -9.95
CA HIS A 376 1.72 36.23 -11.15
C HIS A 376 0.91 37.53 -11.00
N SER A 377 0.99 38.21 -9.85
CA SER A 377 0.25 39.45 -9.65
C SER A 377 0.91 40.63 -10.39
N GLY A 378 0.12 41.68 -10.62
CA GLY A 378 0.59 42.93 -11.23
C GLY A 378 1.49 43.78 -10.30
N GLY A 379 1.68 43.39 -9.04
CA GLY A 379 2.39 44.17 -8.03
C GLY A 379 3.46 43.38 -7.29
N GLU A 380 4.26 44.09 -6.51
CA GLU A 380 5.20 43.48 -5.56
C GLU A 380 4.44 42.85 -4.39
N LYS A 381 4.97 41.73 -3.87
CA LYS A 381 4.39 40.98 -2.75
C LYS A 381 5.45 40.64 -1.72
N SER A 382 5.18 40.96 -0.46
CA SER A 382 5.94 40.46 0.68
C SER A 382 5.35 39.13 1.12
N THR A 383 6.19 38.10 1.17
CA THR A 383 5.75 36.73 1.43
C THR A 383 6.62 36.04 2.48
N HIS A 384 6.00 35.18 3.27
CA HIS A 384 6.66 34.33 4.26
C HIS A 384 6.47 32.86 3.86
N LEU A 385 7.59 32.21 3.54
CA LEU A 385 7.66 30.80 3.16
C LEU A 385 8.17 29.98 4.34
N VAL A 386 7.43 28.94 4.69
CA VAL A 386 7.83 27.92 5.67
C VAL A 386 7.94 26.58 4.96
N VAL A 387 9.08 25.91 5.14
CA VAL A 387 9.34 24.58 4.57
C VAL A 387 9.54 23.60 5.71
N GLY A 388 8.88 22.45 5.65
CA GLY A 388 8.88 21.45 6.71
C GLY A 388 9.18 20.04 6.20
N ALA A 389 9.71 19.20 7.09
CA ALA A 389 9.78 17.76 6.91
C ALA A 389 9.27 17.03 8.16
N GLN A 390 8.32 16.13 7.96
CA GLN A 390 7.65 15.38 9.01
C GLN A 390 7.73 13.88 8.69
N SER A 391 8.00 13.02 9.68
CA SER A 391 7.86 11.58 9.48
C SER A 391 6.40 11.17 9.57
N LEU A 392 6.03 10.21 8.72
CA LEU A 392 4.68 9.67 8.65
C LEU A 392 4.69 8.16 8.81
N HIS A 393 3.65 7.65 9.46
CA HIS A 393 3.24 6.26 9.29
C HIS A 393 2.44 6.12 7.98
N TYR A 394 2.48 4.96 7.32
CA TYR A 394 1.86 4.74 6.01
C TYR A 394 0.33 5.00 6.00
N LYS A 395 -0.31 4.95 7.18
CA LYS A 395 -1.73 5.31 7.38
C LYS A 395 -2.02 6.83 7.34
N GLY A 396 -1.03 7.66 6.99
CA GLY A 396 -1.16 9.12 6.97
C GLY A 396 -1.18 9.76 8.37
N VAL A 397 -0.59 9.07 9.36
CA VAL A 397 -0.49 9.57 10.75
C VAL A 397 0.88 10.24 10.93
N PRO A 398 0.94 11.51 11.37
CA PRO A 398 2.20 12.17 11.66
C PRO A 398 2.84 11.55 12.90
N VAL A 399 4.16 11.34 12.82
CA VAL A 399 4.97 10.80 13.91
C VAL A 399 5.70 11.94 14.62
N THR A 400 6.55 12.68 13.90
CA THR A 400 7.26 13.83 14.48
C THR A 400 7.68 14.85 13.43
N GLN A 401 7.76 16.12 13.81
CA GLN A 401 8.36 17.18 12.98
C GLN A 401 9.88 17.11 13.09
N LEU A 402 10.57 16.83 11.98
CA LEU A 402 12.01 16.56 11.96
C LEU A 402 12.84 17.79 11.63
N TRP A 403 12.28 18.67 10.81
CA TRP A 403 12.99 19.81 10.26
C TRP A 403 12.02 20.91 9.81
N LYS A 404 12.47 22.16 9.92
CA LYS A 404 11.76 23.36 9.50
C LYS A 404 12.78 24.42 9.11
N GLU A 405 12.50 25.18 8.06
CA GLU A 405 13.24 26.39 7.67
C GLU A 405 12.28 27.45 7.15
N GLU A 406 12.61 28.73 7.36
CA GLU A 406 11.73 29.87 7.06
C GLU A 406 12.46 30.91 6.20
N PHE A 407 11.74 31.51 5.26
CA PHE A 407 12.26 32.51 4.33
C PHE A 407 11.27 33.68 4.21
N HIS A 408 11.80 34.90 4.24
CA HIS A 408 11.06 36.10 3.88
C HIS A 408 11.48 36.53 2.47
N LEU A 409 10.52 36.56 1.55
CA LEU A 409 10.76 36.84 0.13
C LEU A 409 9.94 38.05 -0.31
N ILE A 410 10.59 38.99 -0.99
CA ILE A 410 9.91 40.06 -1.72
C ILE A 410 9.91 39.66 -3.19
N LEU A 411 8.74 39.39 -3.73
CA LEU A 411 8.55 38.93 -5.11
C LEU A 411 7.95 40.06 -5.95
N ARG A 412 8.67 40.49 -6.99
CA ARG A 412 8.15 41.49 -7.93
C ARG A 412 7.08 40.89 -8.83
N SER A 413 6.36 41.77 -9.53
CA SER A 413 5.39 41.39 -10.55
C SER A 413 6.03 40.45 -11.58
N ASN A 414 5.43 39.27 -11.78
CA ASN A 414 5.87 38.21 -12.68
C ASN A 414 7.28 37.66 -12.41
N GLU A 415 7.74 37.72 -11.17
CA GLU A 415 9.03 37.17 -10.75
C GLU A 415 8.89 35.72 -10.28
N ALA A 416 9.82 34.87 -10.73
CA ALA A 416 10.04 33.51 -10.23
C ALA A 416 11.27 33.49 -9.33
N ASN A 417 11.18 32.87 -8.16
CA ASN A 417 12.30 32.62 -7.27
C ASN A 417 12.44 31.10 -7.05
N ASN A 418 13.68 30.61 -7.12
CA ASN A 418 13.99 29.19 -6.97
C ASN A 418 14.93 29.01 -5.79
N LEU A 419 14.47 28.33 -4.74
CA LEU A 419 15.23 28.02 -3.55
C LEU A 419 15.69 26.57 -3.60
N GLN A 420 16.93 26.32 -3.21
CA GLN A 420 17.46 24.99 -2.97
C GLN A 420 17.82 24.84 -1.50
N VAL A 421 17.16 23.91 -0.83
CA VAL A 421 17.40 23.59 0.57
C VAL A 421 17.66 22.09 0.73
N PHE A 422 18.32 21.72 1.82
CA PHE A 422 18.66 20.33 2.09
C PHE A 422 18.16 19.94 3.47
N VAL A 423 17.42 18.84 3.57
CA VAL A 423 17.10 18.22 4.87
C VAL A 423 18.22 17.26 5.23
N PRO A 424 19.06 17.56 6.24
CA PRO A 424 20.23 16.74 6.55
C PRO A 424 19.82 15.36 7.08
N TYR A 425 20.54 14.29 6.70
CA TYR A 425 20.30 12.93 7.19
C TYR A 425 20.28 12.86 8.72
N SER A 426 21.14 13.64 9.38
CA SER A 426 21.22 13.70 10.84
C SER A 426 19.92 14.17 11.50
N ARG A 427 19.03 14.89 10.79
CA ARG A 427 17.74 15.36 11.32
C ARG A 427 16.66 14.29 11.35
N TYR A 428 16.71 13.33 10.43
CA TYR A 428 15.63 12.37 10.26
C TYR A 428 16.04 10.91 10.54
N ARG A 429 17.33 10.59 10.65
CA ARG A 429 17.83 9.20 10.77
C ARG A 429 17.25 8.39 11.95
N GLU A 430 16.87 9.05 13.05
CA GLU A 430 16.45 8.39 14.30
C GLU A 430 14.94 8.12 14.33
N GLU A 431 14.15 8.89 13.58
CA GLU A 431 12.68 8.97 13.70
C GLU A 431 11.97 8.73 12.34
N LEU A 432 12.58 7.92 11.47
CA LEU A 432 12.02 7.51 10.17
C LEU A 432 10.79 6.57 10.28
N GLY A 433 10.54 6.01 11.47
CA GLY A 433 9.52 4.97 11.65
C GLY A 433 9.86 3.67 10.92
N GLU A 434 8.91 2.71 10.90
CA GLU A 434 9.08 1.43 10.18
C GLU A 434 8.82 1.56 8.67
N ASP A 435 8.04 2.56 8.26
CA ASP A 435 7.59 2.72 6.87
C ASP A 435 8.58 3.55 6.02
N HIS A 436 9.55 4.21 6.67
CA HIS A 436 10.56 5.06 6.02
C HIS A 436 9.95 6.16 5.13
N LEU A 437 8.82 6.73 5.56
CA LEU A 437 8.07 7.76 4.83
C LEU A 437 8.26 9.13 5.46
N LEU A 438 8.52 10.12 4.62
CA LEU A 438 8.55 11.53 5.00
C LEU A 438 7.55 12.31 4.18
N ARG A 439 6.86 13.24 4.82
CA ARG A 439 6.08 14.28 4.15
C ARG A 439 6.84 15.59 4.21
N LEU A 440 6.98 16.18 3.05
CA LEU A 440 7.61 17.46 2.82
C LEU A 440 6.50 18.46 2.56
N THR A 441 6.53 19.60 3.24
CA THR A 441 5.50 20.63 3.13
C THR A 441 6.13 21.97 2.85
N ALA A 442 5.39 22.81 2.13
CA ALA A 442 5.74 24.19 1.89
C ALA A 442 4.48 25.05 2.02
N THR A 443 4.50 25.99 2.96
CA THR A 443 3.42 26.93 3.24
C THR A 443 3.91 28.33 2.90
N LEU A 444 3.19 29.04 2.05
CA LEU A 444 3.54 30.40 1.65
C LEU A 444 2.38 31.35 1.95
N LYS A 445 2.67 32.33 2.80
CA LYS A 445 1.74 33.36 3.25
C LYS A 445 2.05 34.67 2.55
N ASP A 446 1.05 35.26 1.91
CA ASP A 446 1.10 36.65 1.46
C ASP A 446 0.77 37.56 2.65
N GLU A 447 1.69 38.46 3.00
CA GLU A 447 1.52 39.33 4.17
C GLU A 447 0.37 40.34 3.99
N ASP A 448 0.02 40.66 2.74
CA ASP A 448 -1.03 41.62 2.39
C ASP A 448 -2.40 40.96 2.22
N SER A 449 -2.50 39.63 2.31
CA SER A 449 -3.76 38.91 2.13
C SER A 449 -4.00 37.83 3.17
N PHE A 450 -5.20 37.25 3.16
CA PHE A 450 -5.56 36.15 4.05
C PHE A 450 -5.26 34.77 3.46
N TYR A 451 -4.77 34.73 2.21
CA TYR A 451 -4.55 33.50 1.46
C TYR A 451 -3.25 32.81 1.88
N ILE A 452 -3.31 31.49 1.97
CA ILE A 452 -2.17 30.63 2.29
C ILE A 452 -2.07 29.60 1.16
N TYR A 453 -0.93 29.59 0.50
CA TYR A 453 -0.58 28.61 -0.53
C TYR A 453 0.11 27.43 0.12
N PHE A 454 -0.23 26.23 -0.32
CA PHE A 454 0.31 25.01 0.25
C PHE A 454 0.71 24.04 -0.86
N ALA A 455 1.86 23.41 -0.68
CA ALA A 455 2.28 22.25 -1.44
C ALA A 455 2.79 21.17 -0.50
N GLN A 456 2.58 19.92 -0.91
CA GLN A 456 3.09 18.76 -0.20
C GLN A 456 3.59 17.69 -1.16
N GLU A 457 4.58 16.93 -0.72
CA GLU A 457 5.07 15.73 -1.40
C GLU A 457 5.40 14.65 -0.35
N GLU A 458 5.05 13.40 -0.64
CA GLU A 458 5.55 12.27 0.13
C GLU A 458 6.74 11.60 -0.57
N ILE A 459 7.80 11.37 0.18
CA ILE A 459 8.99 10.65 -0.29
C ILE A 459 9.21 9.38 0.52
N SER A 460 9.71 8.35 -0.17
CA SER A 460 10.14 7.11 0.47
C SER A 460 11.66 7.08 0.60
N ILE A 461 12.16 6.82 1.81
CA ILE A 461 13.59 6.56 2.04
C ILE A 461 13.85 5.07 1.83
N CYS A 462 14.56 4.77 0.76
CA CYS A 462 14.84 3.41 0.35
C CYS A 462 16.05 2.86 1.08
N ASP A 463 15.93 1.63 1.54
CA ASP A 463 17.07 0.88 2.00
C ASP A 463 17.98 0.44 0.84
N PRO A 464 19.27 0.18 1.12
CA PRO A 464 20.20 -0.28 0.09
C PRO A 464 19.76 -1.66 -0.47
N PRO A 465 19.81 -1.85 -1.80
CA PRO A 465 19.44 -3.13 -2.39
C PRO A 465 20.47 -4.21 -2.02
N LEU A 466 19.97 -5.42 -1.73
CA LEU A 466 20.77 -6.64 -1.75
C LEU A 466 20.77 -7.19 -3.17
N THR A 467 21.92 -7.18 -3.84
CA THR A 467 22.01 -7.70 -5.22
C THR A 467 22.27 -9.20 -5.19
N ILE A 468 21.43 -9.98 -5.87
CA ILE A 468 21.59 -11.43 -6.04
C ILE A 468 21.98 -11.70 -7.50
N GLU A 469 23.12 -12.34 -7.69
CA GLU A 469 23.67 -12.73 -9.00
C GLU A 469 23.75 -14.26 -9.07
N PHE A 470 23.23 -14.82 -10.17
CA PHE A 470 23.37 -16.24 -10.49
C PHE A 470 24.39 -16.43 -11.61
N PRO A 471 25.00 -17.62 -11.73
CA PRO A 471 25.65 -18.04 -12.97
C PRO A 471 24.67 -17.99 -14.15
N GLU A 472 25.17 -17.73 -15.36
CA GLU A 472 24.33 -17.60 -16.56
C GLU A 472 23.52 -18.86 -16.86
N ASN A 473 24.10 -20.04 -16.62
CA ASN A 473 23.48 -21.32 -16.88
C ASN A 473 23.45 -22.14 -15.59
N MET A 474 22.27 -22.64 -15.24
CA MET A 474 22.07 -23.49 -14.08
C MET A 474 21.29 -24.74 -14.49
N VAL A 475 21.78 -25.90 -14.08
CA VAL A 475 21.18 -27.20 -14.42
C VAL A 475 20.76 -27.90 -13.14
N GLN A 476 19.61 -28.58 -13.20
CA GLN A 476 19.10 -29.40 -12.11
C GLN A 476 20.17 -30.44 -11.67
N TYR A 477 20.29 -30.66 -10.37
CA TYR A 477 21.24 -31.56 -9.72
C TYR A 477 22.73 -31.22 -9.89
N GLN A 478 23.07 -30.12 -10.57
CA GLN A 478 24.46 -29.64 -10.65
C GLN A 478 24.75 -28.60 -9.55
N PRO A 479 25.83 -28.77 -8.76
CA PRO A 479 26.24 -27.76 -7.79
C PRO A 479 26.50 -26.40 -8.45
N SER A 480 25.97 -25.35 -7.85
CA SER A 480 26.07 -23.96 -8.30
C SER A 480 26.30 -23.03 -7.11
N THR A 481 26.70 -21.79 -7.38
CA THR A 481 26.89 -20.77 -6.33
C THR A 481 26.30 -19.44 -6.78
N ALA A 482 25.32 -18.92 -6.02
CA ALA A 482 24.85 -17.55 -6.20
C ALA A 482 25.71 -16.60 -5.37
N LYS A 483 25.80 -15.35 -5.81
CA LYS A 483 26.53 -14.29 -5.12
C LYS A 483 25.54 -13.23 -4.62
N ILE A 484 25.65 -12.90 -3.34
CA ILE A 484 24.87 -11.83 -2.72
C ILE A 484 25.81 -10.70 -2.36
N SER A 485 25.52 -9.48 -2.83
CA SER A 485 26.29 -8.27 -2.56
C SER A 485 25.48 -7.28 -1.73
N LEU A 486 26.08 -6.75 -0.67
CA LEU A 486 25.52 -5.70 0.17
C LEU A 486 26.43 -4.46 0.10
N LEU A 487 25.88 -3.33 -0.35
CA LEU A 487 26.49 -2.02 -0.24
C LEU A 487 26.08 -1.38 1.10
N ASN A 488 27.04 -0.90 1.89
CA ASN A 488 26.75 -0.02 3.02
C ASN A 488 26.66 1.44 2.55
N PRO A 489 25.47 2.06 2.49
CA PRO A 489 25.32 3.44 2.07
C PRO A 489 25.64 4.44 3.19
N LEU A 490 25.81 4.01 4.44
CA LEU A 490 26.02 4.88 5.58
C LEU A 490 27.49 5.30 5.72
N THR A 491 27.71 6.35 6.50
CA THR A 491 29.05 6.80 6.93
C THR A 491 29.55 6.06 8.17
N GLU A 492 28.73 5.17 8.74
CA GLU A 492 29.04 4.31 9.88
C GLU A 492 28.98 2.82 9.47
N PRO A 493 29.66 1.91 10.20
CA PRO A 493 29.64 0.49 9.88
C PRO A 493 28.27 -0.14 10.14
N LEU A 494 27.86 -1.07 9.27
CA LEU A 494 26.73 -1.94 9.56
C LEU A 494 27.19 -3.05 10.48
N GLU A 495 26.56 -3.21 11.63
CA GLU A 495 27.00 -4.15 12.65
C GLU A 495 26.10 -5.37 12.75
N LYS A 496 26.71 -6.52 13.03
CA LYS A 496 26.02 -7.80 13.27
C LYS A 496 25.14 -8.21 12.08
N CYS A 497 25.63 -8.00 10.86
CA CYS A 497 24.94 -8.37 9.65
C CYS A 497 24.75 -9.88 9.55
N VAL A 498 23.49 -10.29 9.40
CA VAL A 498 23.06 -11.67 9.25
C VAL A 498 22.16 -11.76 8.02
N ILE A 499 22.50 -12.65 7.09
CA ILE A 499 21.69 -12.95 5.92
C ILE A 499 21.03 -14.32 6.10
N VAL A 500 19.72 -14.38 5.89
CA VAL A 500 18.94 -15.60 5.76
C VAL A 500 18.51 -15.74 4.31
N VAL A 501 18.77 -16.89 3.70
CA VAL A 501 18.35 -17.19 2.32
C VAL A 501 17.40 -18.37 2.29
N ALA A 502 16.44 -18.31 1.36
CA ALA A 502 15.46 -19.35 1.11
C ALA A 502 15.14 -19.44 -0.39
N GLY A 503 14.62 -20.56 -0.85
CA GLY A 503 14.18 -20.71 -2.23
C GLY A 503 13.77 -22.14 -2.53
N ARG A 504 12.51 -22.36 -2.90
CA ARG A 504 12.01 -23.69 -3.24
C ARG A 504 12.84 -24.29 -4.37
N GLY A 505 13.20 -25.56 -4.25
CA GLY A 505 14.05 -26.23 -5.23
C GLY A 505 15.50 -25.72 -5.31
N LEU A 506 15.90 -24.73 -4.50
CA LEU A 506 17.27 -24.18 -4.47
C LEU A 506 17.92 -24.40 -3.09
N ILE A 507 17.23 -24.01 -2.02
CA ILE A 507 17.70 -24.06 -0.64
C ILE A 507 16.76 -24.96 0.17
N TYR A 508 17.31 -25.98 0.84
CA TYR A 508 16.53 -26.76 1.80
C TYR A 508 16.15 -25.88 3.01
N ARG A 509 14.85 -25.65 3.19
CA ARG A 509 14.29 -24.74 4.21
C ARG A 509 14.90 -23.34 4.10
N GLN A 510 15.75 -22.97 5.05
CA GLN A 510 16.45 -21.69 5.09
C GLN A 510 17.90 -21.91 5.52
N ARG A 511 18.81 -21.07 5.05
CA ARG A 511 20.21 -21.05 5.50
C ARG A 511 20.57 -19.67 6.03
N LYS A 512 21.33 -19.65 7.13
CA LYS A 512 21.72 -18.43 7.84
C LYS A 512 23.24 -18.24 7.76
N TYR A 513 23.66 -17.05 7.37
CA TYR A 513 25.06 -16.66 7.22
C TYR A 513 25.35 -15.42 8.06
N LYS A 514 26.46 -15.43 8.80
CA LYS A 514 26.94 -14.26 9.56
C LYS A 514 27.99 -13.53 8.71
N LEU A 515 27.71 -12.28 8.33
CA LEU A 515 28.67 -11.44 7.59
C LEU A 515 29.58 -10.64 8.53
N GLY A 516 29.18 -10.45 9.79
CA GLY A 516 29.92 -9.59 10.71
C GLY A 516 29.61 -8.13 10.46
N SER A 517 30.63 -7.27 10.45
CA SER A 517 30.45 -5.83 10.21
C SER A 517 30.85 -5.43 8.80
N VAL A 518 30.06 -4.58 8.15
CA VAL A 518 30.35 -4.05 6.81
C VAL A 518 30.75 -2.58 6.93
N GLN A 519 31.96 -2.25 6.45
CA GLN A 519 32.57 -0.93 6.64
C GLN A 519 31.79 0.18 5.90
N PRO A 520 31.87 1.44 6.36
CA PRO A 520 31.25 2.59 5.69
C PRO A 520 31.55 2.64 4.19
N LYS A 521 30.54 2.94 3.38
CA LYS A 521 30.67 3.12 1.92
C LYS A 521 31.34 1.95 1.17
N SER A 522 31.33 0.75 1.76
CA SER A 522 31.96 -0.45 1.20
C SER A 522 30.94 -1.50 0.80
N THR A 523 31.34 -2.41 -0.10
CA THR A 523 30.51 -3.53 -0.54
C THR A 523 31.08 -4.83 0.00
N GLN A 524 30.25 -5.60 0.69
CA GLN A 524 30.58 -6.96 1.13
C GLN A 524 29.86 -7.98 0.25
N GLN A 525 30.57 -9.05 -0.12
CA GLN A 525 30.02 -10.13 -0.94
C GLN A 525 29.99 -11.44 -0.15
N LEU A 526 28.97 -12.26 -0.42
CA LEU A 526 28.78 -13.57 0.14
C LEU A 526 28.46 -14.58 -0.97
N GLN A 527 29.12 -15.73 -0.93
CA GLN A 527 28.85 -16.86 -1.81
C GLN A 527 27.87 -17.83 -1.15
N ILE A 528 26.83 -18.21 -1.89
CA ILE A 528 25.76 -19.10 -1.45
C ILE A 528 25.81 -20.37 -2.32
N PRO A 529 26.51 -21.43 -1.87
CA PRO A 529 26.56 -22.68 -2.61
C PRO A 529 25.27 -23.48 -2.43
N PHE A 530 24.72 -24.03 -3.51
CA PHE A 530 23.55 -24.91 -3.47
C PHE A 530 23.47 -25.81 -4.71
N THR A 531 22.56 -26.79 -4.66
CA THR A 531 22.31 -27.72 -5.78
C THR A 531 20.81 -27.64 -6.09
N PRO A 532 20.40 -27.11 -7.26
CA PRO A 532 19.01 -27.06 -7.63
C PRO A 532 18.41 -28.47 -7.69
N THR A 533 17.25 -28.68 -7.07
CA THR A 533 16.57 -29.99 -7.07
C THR A 533 15.39 -30.03 -8.02
N GLN A 534 15.00 -28.90 -8.61
CA GLN A 534 13.87 -28.80 -9.52
C GLN A 534 14.19 -27.86 -10.69
N ALA A 535 13.68 -28.19 -11.87
CA ALA A 535 13.81 -27.40 -13.10
C ALA A 535 12.70 -26.33 -13.27
N GLY A 536 12.93 -25.37 -14.16
CA GLY A 536 12.05 -24.24 -14.46
C GLY A 536 12.36 -23.00 -13.62
N PRO A 537 11.45 -22.01 -13.58
CA PRO A 537 11.66 -20.75 -12.88
C PRO A 537 11.78 -20.97 -11.39
N ARG A 538 12.88 -20.53 -10.77
CA ARG A 538 13.12 -20.65 -9.33
C ARG A 538 13.59 -19.34 -8.74
N ARG A 539 13.04 -19.00 -7.58
CA ARG A 539 13.33 -17.75 -6.87
C ARG A 539 14.19 -18.02 -5.65
N LEU A 540 15.30 -17.29 -5.55
CA LEU A 540 16.06 -17.16 -4.31
C LEU A 540 15.65 -15.86 -3.63
N THR A 541 15.27 -15.94 -2.36
CA THR A 541 15.01 -14.79 -1.51
C THR A 541 16.15 -14.65 -0.49
N ALA A 542 16.52 -13.40 -0.21
CA ALA A 542 17.52 -13.04 0.77
C ALA A 542 16.93 -12.00 1.73
N HIS A 543 17.12 -12.23 3.01
CA HIS A 543 16.69 -11.34 4.08
C HIS A 543 17.90 -11.00 4.95
N LEU A 544 18.26 -9.72 5.00
CA LEU A 544 19.32 -9.21 5.87
C LEU A 544 18.74 -8.50 7.08
N THR A 545 19.34 -8.78 8.23
CA THR A 545 19.13 -8.04 9.47
C THR A 545 20.48 -7.57 10.02
N CYS A 546 20.53 -6.33 10.49
CA CYS A 546 21.67 -5.75 11.21
C CYS A 546 21.14 -4.71 12.22
N LEU A 547 22.03 -4.03 12.94
CA LEU A 547 21.59 -3.03 13.93
C LEU A 547 20.97 -1.79 13.26
N GLN A 548 21.52 -1.35 12.12
CA GLN A 548 21.11 -0.13 11.42
C GLN A 548 19.92 -0.36 10.49
N PHE A 549 19.89 -1.51 9.80
CA PHE A 549 18.81 -1.93 8.91
C PHE A 549 18.08 -3.12 9.50
N GLN A 550 16.80 -2.92 9.79
CA GLN A 550 15.90 -4.02 10.08
C GLN A 550 15.18 -4.37 8.78
N ASN A 551 15.18 -5.67 8.43
CA ASN A 551 14.26 -6.23 7.45
C ASN A 551 14.54 -5.91 5.96
N LEU A 552 15.82 -5.88 5.54
CA LEU A 552 16.16 -5.76 4.12
C LEU A 552 15.83 -7.05 3.38
N LYS A 553 14.92 -6.99 2.41
CA LYS A 553 14.53 -8.14 1.61
C LYS A 553 14.90 -7.93 0.15
N SER A 554 15.36 -8.99 -0.48
CA SER A 554 15.60 -9.03 -1.91
C SER A 554 15.32 -10.41 -2.45
N TYR A 555 15.12 -10.49 -3.76
CA TYR A 555 14.87 -11.72 -4.44
C TYR A 555 15.38 -11.66 -5.87
N LYS A 556 15.65 -12.82 -6.44
CA LYS A 556 15.98 -12.97 -7.85
C LYS A 556 15.47 -14.31 -8.35
N THR A 557 14.83 -14.27 -9.51
CA THR A 557 14.34 -15.45 -10.22
C THR A 557 15.34 -15.83 -11.31
N ILE A 558 15.57 -17.14 -11.46
CA ILE A 558 16.44 -17.76 -12.47
C ILE A 558 15.75 -19.00 -13.02
N ASP A 559 15.92 -19.27 -14.31
CA ASP A 559 15.45 -20.52 -14.92
C ASP A 559 16.50 -21.62 -14.77
N ILE A 560 16.08 -22.74 -14.19
CA ILE A 560 16.91 -23.93 -14.02
C ILE A 560 16.62 -24.90 -15.17
N ALA A 561 17.62 -25.23 -15.97
CA ALA A 561 17.51 -26.23 -17.03
C ALA A 561 17.33 -27.64 -16.45
N THR A 562 16.56 -28.47 -17.14
CA THR A 562 16.43 -29.90 -16.82
C THR A 562 17.77 -30.61 -17.04
N ALA A 563 18.09 -31.56 -16.16
CA ALA A 563 19.31 -32.36 -16.21
C ALA A 563 19.38 -33.31 -17.41
#